data_AF-A0A820QE95-F1
#
_entry.id   AF-A0A820QE95-F1
#
_cell.length_a   1.000
_cell.length_b   1.000
_cell.length_c   1.000
_cell.angle_alpha   90.00
_cell.angle_beta   90.00
_cell.angle_gamma   90.00
#
_symmetry.space_group_name_H-M   'P 1'
#
loop_
_entity.id
_entity.type
_entity.pdbx_description
1 polymer ?
#
loop_
_entity_poly.entity_id
_entity_poly.type
_entity_poly.pdbx_seq_one_letter_code
_entity_poly.pdbx_strand_id
1 'polypeptide(L)'
;VESYSCKMAGDPKKLYKQLRNEPGTTPYDLEILGPSQIQSPKLNYTIINSPPQVMYSNSIARPISSDDESPIYKTIPRKTLIFLISTLNASFEPDYEFSSCTSQDFSRETNLELVKNAVDSRLLSTMG
;
A
#
# COMPACT_ATOMS: atom_id res chain seq x y z
N VAL A 1 19.01 -2.02 -8.32
CA VAL A 1 18.20 -1.55 -7.17
C VAL A 1 18.53 -0.09 -6.96
N GLU A 2 17.52 0.77 -7.01
CA GLU A 2 17.67 2.21 -6.77
C GLU A 2 17.04 2.56 -5.43
N SER A 3 17.55 3.59 -4.75
CA SER A 3 17.01 4.07 -3.48
C SER A 3 16.69 5.54 -3.61
N TYR A 4 15.46 5.93 -3.26
CA TYR A 4 15.00 7.31 -3.34
C TYR A 4 14.77 7.90 -1.95
N SER A 5 15.33 9.08 -1.72
CA SER A 5 15.00 9.91 -0.57
C SER A 5 14.20 11.10 -1.10
N CYS A 6 12.95 11.24 -0.68
CA CYS A 6 12.10 12.35 -1.07
C CYS A 6 12.69 13.68 -0.58
N LYS A 7 13.52 14.32 -1.41
CA LYS A 7 14.11 15.63 -1.10
C LYS A 7 13.02 16.68 -1.18
N MET A 8 12.87 17.47 -0.11
CA MET A 8 11.87 18.55 -0.04
C MET A 8 12.33 19.83 -0.77
N ALA A 9 12.80 19.68 -2.01
CA ALA A 9 13.28 20.77 -2.87
C ALA A 9 12.74 20.58 -4.30
N GLY A 10 12.67 21.67 -5.07
CA GLY A 10 12.26 21.64 -6.49
C GLY A 10 10.83 21.12 -6.73
N ASP A 11 10.64 20.41 -7.83
CA ASP A 11 9.34 19.88 -8.25
C ASP A 11 8.78 18.79 -7.33
N PRO A 12 9.57 17.88 -6.73
CA PRO A 12 9.09 16.97 -5.68
C PRO A 12 8.43 17.70 -4.49
N LYS A 13 8.92 18.90 -4.13
CA LYS A 13 8.32 19.72 -3.07
C LYS A 13 6.96 20.29 -3.49
N LYS A 14 6.79 20.67 -4.76
CA LYS A 14 5.52 21.19 -5.29
C LYS A 14 4.47 20.09 -5.29
N LEU A 15 4.81 18.92 -5.82
CA LEU A 15 3.94 17.74 -5.83
C LEU A 15 3.53 17.34 -4.41
N TYR A 16 4.50 17.24 -3.49
CA TYR A 16 4.19 16.91 -2.09
C TYR A 16 3.22 17.91 -1.47
N LYS A 17 3.40 19.22 -1.69
CA LYS A 17 2.48 20.24 -1.20
C LYS A 17 1.09 20.12 -1.80
N GLN A 18 0.99 19.86 -3.10
CA GLN A 18 -0.28 19.70 -3.79
C GLN A 18 -1.07 18.52 -3.20
N LEU A 19 -0.46 17.35 -3.11
CA LEU A 19 -1.13 16.14 -2.60
C LEU A 19 -1.43 16.24 -1.09
N ARG A 20 -0.57 16.92 -0.33
CA ARG A 20 -0.76 17.16 1.12
C ARG A 20 -1.90 18.11 1.44
N ASN A 21 -2.13 19.12 0.61
CA ASN A 21 -3.10 20.19 0.87
C ASN A 21 -4.47 19.92 0.24
N GLU A 22 -4.72 18.68 -0.19
CA GLU A 22 -6.00 18.28 -0.77
C GLU A 22 -7.13 18.48 0.26
N PRO A 23 -8.18 19.24 -0.09
CA PRO A 23 -9.17 19.72 0.88
C PRO A 23 -9.92 18.57 1.54
N GLY A 24 -10.03 18.62 2.86
CA GLY A 24 -10.73 17.58 3.64
C GLY A 24 -9.86 16.38 4.01
N THR A 25 -8.55 16.40 3.69
CA THR A 25 -7.61 15.35 4.10
C THR A 25 -6.49 15.87 4.99
N THR A 26 -5.89 14.98 5.77
CA THR A 26 -4.68 15.22 6.55
C THR A 26 -3.59 14.19 6.20
N PRO A 27 -2.30 14.53 6.37
CA PRO A 27 -1.21 13.58 6.12
C PRO A 27 -1.26 12.29 6.94
N TYR A 28 -2.00 12.31 8.06
CA TYR A 28 -2.12 11.21 9.00
C TYR A 28 -3.37 10.38 8.77
N ASP A 29 -4.24 10.79 7.85
CA ASP A 29 -5.42 10.02 7.48
C ASP A 29 -5.00 8.65 6.95
N LEU A 30 -5.71 7.63 7.38
CA LEU A 30 -5.45 6.26 6.98
C LEU A 30 -6.21 5.96 5.70
N GLU A 31 -5.47 5.58 4.67
CA GLU A 31 -6.03 5.17 3.40
C GLU A 31 -5.96 3.65 3.25
N ILE A 32 -7.05 3.09 2.72
CA ILE A 32 -7.18 1.65 2.47
C ILE A 32 -6.44 1.32 1.19
N LEU A 33 -5.54 0.34 1.27
CA LEU A 33 -4.81 -0.18 0.12
C LEU A 33 -5.67 -1.14 -0.73
N GLY A 34 -5.23 -1.34 -1.96
CA GLY A 34 -5.71 -2.41 -2.82
C GLY A 34 -5.32 -3.81 -2.29
N PRO A 35 -5.92 -4.87 -2.85
CA PRO A 35 -5.62 -6.24 -2.45
C PRO A 35 -4.16 -6.60 -2.81
N SER A 36 -3.51 -7.42 -1.95
CA SER A 36 -2.21 -8.00 -2.31
C SER A 36 -2.39 -8.94 -3.49
N GLN A 37 -1.52 -8.75 -4.49
CA GLN A 37 -1.51 -9.56 -5.71
C GLN A 37 -0.61 -10.80 -5.57
N ILE A 38 0.21 -10.85 -4.53
CA ILE A 38 1.09 -11.98 -4.23
C ILE A 38 0.31 -12.90 -3.29
N GLN A 39 -0.30 -13.93 -3.88
CA GLN A 39 -1.07 -14.90 -3.13
C GLN A 39 -0.15 -15.62 -2.13
N SER A 40 -0.35 -15.36 -0.84
CA SER A 40 0.19 -16.24 0.19
C SER A 40 -0.36 -17.64 -0.02
N PRO A 41 0.44 -18.70 0.26
CA PRO A 41 -0.11 -20.04 0.31
C PRO A 41 -1.27 -19.99 1.31
N LYS A 42 -2.49 -20.18 0.82
CA LYS A 42 -3.68 -20.20 1.67
C LYS A 42 -3.48 -21.31 2.68
N LEU A 43 -3.19 -20.97 3.93
CA LEU A 43 -3.47 -21.90 5.01
C LEU A 43 -4.99 -22.03 5.02
N ASN A 44 -5.45 -23.22 4.63
CA ASN A 44 -6.87 -23.57 4.62
C ASN A 44 -7.38 -23.55 6.06
N TYR A 45 -7.77 -22.37 6.57
CA TYR A 45 -8.61 -22.30 7.74
C TYR A 45 -10.02 -22.62 7.28
N THR A 46 -10.39 -23.89 7.39
CA THR A 46 -11.75 -24.37 7.18
C THR A 46 -12.67 -23.68 8.19
N ILE A 47 -13.23 -22.53 7.84
CA ILE A 47 -14.35 -21.95 8.60
C ILE A 47 -15.59 -22.74 8.23
N ILE A 48 -15.87 -23.68 9.13
CA ILE A 48 -17.07 -24.48 9.23
C ILE A 48 -18.31 -23.57 9.32
N ASN A 49 -19.24 -23.82 8.40
CA ASN A 49 -20.56 -23.25 8.18
C ASN A 49 -21.28 -22.66 9.41
N SER A 50 -21.60 -21.35 9.39
CA SER A 50 -22.78 -20.79 10.08
C SER A 50 -23.21 -19.42 9.49
N PRO A 51 -24.51 -19.03 9.56
CA PRO A 51 -25.10 -17.94 8.76
C PRO A 51 -24.79 -16.52 9.28
N PRO A 52 -24.99 -15.45 8.48
CA PRO A 52 -24.47 -14.12 8.78
C PRO A 52 -25.29 -13.44 9.87
N GLN A 53 -24.69 -13.26 11.05
CA GLN A 53 -25.22 -12.37 12.08
C GLN A 53 -24.60 -10.98 11.89
N VAL A 54 -25.47 -10.01 11.64
CA VAL A 54 -25.15 -8.58 11.53
C VAL A 54 -24.62 -8.10 12.89
N MET A 55 -23.33 -7.79 13.00
CA MET A 55 -22.79 -7.11 14.18
C MET A 55 -22.48 -5.65 13.83
N TYR A 56 -23.39 -4.78 14.27
CA TYR A 56 -23.07 -3.40 14.60
C TYR A 56 -22.32 -3.39 15.94
N SER A 57 -21.14 -2.78 16.00
CA SER A 57 -20.62 -2.30 17.29
C SER A 57 -19.59 -1.20 17.12
N ASN A 58 -19.99 -0.05 17.67
CA ASN A 58 -19.20 1.15 17.86
C ASN A 58 -17.95 0.92 18.74
N SER A 59 -16.95 1.76 18.47
CA SER A 59 -16.21 2.59 19.43
C SER A 59 -14.79 2.20 19.87
N ILE A 60 -14.00 3.28 19.87
CA ILE A 60 -12.87 3.63 20.73
C ILE A 60 -11.47 3.27 20.23
N ALA A 61 -10.79 4.35 19.87
CA ALA A 61 -9.35 4.49 19.62
C ALA A 61 -8.50 3.63 20.57
N ARG A 62 -7.57 2.87 20.01
CA ARG A 62 -6.39 2.37 20.74
C ARG A 62 -5.17 2.28 19.83
N PRO A 63 -3.99 2.74 20.27
CA PRO A 63 -2.80 2.84 19.43
C PRO A 63 -1.97 1.54 19.46
N ILE A 64 -1.39 1.23 18.29
CA ILE A 64 -0.08 0.62 18.00
C ILE A 64 0.31 -0.67 18.77
N SER A 65 0.71 -1.68 17.99
CA SER A 65 1.37 -2.94 18.38
C SER A 65 0.46 -4.09 18.79
N SER A 66 0.10 -4.93 17.83
CA SER A 66 0.52 -6.34 17.80
C SER A 66 -0.03 -6.97 16.52
N ASP A 67 0.65 -8.03 16.12
CA ASP A 67 0.40 -8.98 15.04
C ASP A 67 -0.99 -9.66 15.13
N ASP A 68 -2.06 -8.86 15.14
CA ASP A 68 -3.43 -9.35 15.16
C ASP A 68 -3.99 -9.19 13.75
N GLU A 69 -4.05 -10.33 13.06
CA GLU A 69 -4.65 -10.51 11.76
C GLU A 69 -6.11 -10.03 11.81
N SER A 70 -6.34 -8.76 11.46
CA SER A 70 -7.66 -8.27 11.09
C SER A 70 -7.74 -8.34 9.56
N PRO A 71 -8.33 -9.39 9.00
CA PRO A 71 -8.20 -9.71 7.59
C PRO A 71 -9.27 -9.00 6.79
N ILE A 72 -9.15 -7.71 6.50
CA ILE A 72 -9.89 -7.19 5.34
C ILE A 72 -9.13 -6.11 4.57
N TYR A 73 -8.46 -5.15 5.23
CA TYR A 73 -7.80 -4.05 4.51
C TYR A 73 -6.52 -3.58 5.20
N LYS A 74 -5.40 -3.57 4.48
CA LYS A 74 -4.16 -2.94 4.95
C LYS A 74 -4.28 -1.44 4.75
N THR A 75 -4.00 -0.64 5.78
CA THR A 75 -4.02 0.81 5.67
C THR A 75 -2.61 1.41 5.72
N ILE A 76 -2.44 2.58 5.11
CA ILE A 76 -1.24 3.41 5.23
C ILE A 76 -1.62 4.86 5.55
N PRO A 77 -0.75 5.62 6.25
CA PRO A 77 -0.91 7.05 6.30
C PRO A 77 -0.86 7.65 4.90
N ARG A 78 -1.70 8.65 4.61
CA ARG A 78 -1.69 9.40 3.35
C ARG A 78 -0.30 9.94 3.00
N LYS A 79 0.48 10.37 4.00
CA LYS A 79 1.88 10.76 3.82
C LYS A 79 2.72 9.68 3.12
N THR A 80 2.50 8.41 3.46
CA THR A 80 3.17 7.28 2.82
C THR A 80 2.76 7.16 1.36
N LEU A 81 1.47 7.31 1.04
CA LEU A 81 0.99 7.30 -0.34
C LEU A 81 1.67 8.38 -1.18
N ILE A 82 1.76 9.61 -0.65
CA ILE A 82 2.44 10.73 -1.32
C ILE A 82 3.89 10.38 -1.65
N PHE A 83 4.60 9.70 -0.74
CA PHE A 83 5.98 9.28 -0.99
C PHE A 83 6.09 8.17 -2.03
N LEU A 84 5.14 7.23 -2.07
CA LEU A 84 5.11 6.20 -3.11
C LEU A 84 4.91 6.82 -4.50
N ILE A 85 3.92 7.72 -4.64
CA ILE A 85 3.68 8.46 -5.89
C ILE A 85 4.90 9.29 -6.29
N SER A 86 5.50 10.02 -5.34
CA SER A 86 6.69 10.84 -5.61
C SER A 86 7.88 9.99 -6.05
N THR A 87 8.01 8.78 -5.52
CA THR A 87 9.08 7.84 -5.92
C THR A 87 8.85 7.35 -7.35
N LEU A 88 7.62 6.98 -7.71
CA LEU A 88 7.29 6.57 -9.09
C LEU A 88 7.56 7.70 -10.08
N ASN A 89 7.10 8.92 -9.79
CA ASN A 89 7.35 10.08 -10.63
C ASN A 89 8.86 10.29 -10.84
N ALA A 90 9.66 10.24 -9.77
CA ALA A 90 11.11 10.43 -9.89
C ALA A 90 11.83 9.31 -10.67
N SER A 91 11.29 8.08 -10.67
CA SER A 91 11.90 6.94 -11.37
C SER A 91 11.59 6.88 -12.86
N PHE A 92 10.48 7.49 -13.31
CA PHE A 92 10.00 7.35 -14.70
C PHE A 92 9.79 8.69 -15.41
N GLU A 93 10.12 9.82 -14.79
CA GLU A 93 10.16 11.13 -15.45
C GLU A 93 11.20 11.12 -16.59
N PRO A 94 10.91 11.74 -17.76
CA PRO A 94 9.71 12.52 -18.09
C PRO A 94 8.58 11.73 -18.76
N ASP A 95 8.76 10.43 -18.97
CA ASP A 95 7.87 9.64 -19.83
C ASP A 95 6.54 9.28 -19.16
N TYR A 96 6.51 9.17 -17.83
CA TYR A 96 5.32 8.80 -17.07
C TYR A 96 5.08 9.71 -15.86
N GLU A 97 3.80 10.00 -15.60
CA GLU A 97 3.32 10.73 -14.43
C GLU A 97 2.27 9.88 -13.67
N PHE A 98 2.42 9.79 -12.36
CA PHE A 98 1.62 8.98 -11.42
C PHE A 98 0.83 9.83 -10.43
N SER A 99 0.69 11.13 -10.67
CA SER A 99 -0.03 12.05 -9.77
C SER A 99 -1.51 11.69 -9.59
N SER A 100 -2.09 10.91 -10.51
CA SER A 100 -3.46 10.40 -10.46
C SER A 100 -3.62 9.07 -9.72
N CYS A 101 -2.54 8.41 -9.31
CA CYS A 101 -2.62 7.15 -8.58
C CYS A 101 -3.30 7.34 -7.22
N THR A 102 -4.08 6.34 -6.83
CA THR A 102 -4.83 6.29 -5.58
C THR A 102 -4.29 5.19 -4.68
N SER A 103 -4.66 5.17 -3.40
CA SER A 103 -4.29 4.09 -2.48
C SER A 103 -4.73 2.70 -2.96
N GLN A 104 -5.76 2.59 -3.80
CA GLN A 104 -6.20 1.33 -4.38
C GLN A 104 -5.23 0.73 -5.41
N ASP A 105 -4.35 1.56 -5.99
CA ASP A 105 -3.33 1.12 -6.94
C ASP A 105 -2.10 0.50 -6.25
N PHE A 106 -2.02 0.62 -4.92
CA PHE A 106 -0.93 0.10 -4.12
C PHE A 106 -1.40 -1.05 -3.23
N SER A 107 -0.56 -2.07 -3.10
CA SER A 107 -0.72 -3.14 -2.11
C SER A 107 0.45 -3.15 -1.14
N ARG A 108 0.21 -3.61 0.08
CA ARG A 108 1.27 -3.88 1.05
C ARG A 108 1.51 -5.38 1.11
N GLU A 109 2.74 -5.79 0.84
CA GLU A 109 3.14 -7.19 0.95
C GLU A 109 3.57 -7.52 2.39
N THR A 110 3.12 -8.67 2.91
CA THR A 110 3.40 -9.10 4.30
C THR A 110 4.60 -10.01 4.42
N ASN A 111 4.99 -10.70 3.35
CA ASN A 111 6.05 -11.70 3.40
C ASN A 111 7.09 -11.42 2.31
N LEU A 112 8.29 -11.00 2.76
CA LEU A 112 9.42 -10.71 1.88
C LEU A 112 9.87 -11.92 1.06
N GLU A 113 9.82 -13.12 1.64
CA GLU A 113 10.21 -14.36 0.96
C GLU A 113 9.28 -14.67 -0.20
N LEU A 114 7.97 -14.46 -0.04
CA LEU A 114 7.01 -14.58 -1.14
C LEU A 114 7.30 -13.58 -2.26
N VAL A 115 7.65 -12.33 -1.93
CA VAL A 115 8.02 -11.34 -2.94
C VAL A 115 9.26 -11.77 -3.70
N LYS A 116 10.30 -12.25 -3.00
CA LYS A 116 11.53 -12.74 -3.63
C LYS A 116 11.25 -13.91 -4.58
N ASN A 117 10.53 -14.92 -4.10
CA ASN A 117 10.17 -16.09 -4.92
C ASN A 117 9.32 -15.71 -6.14
N ALA A 118 8.42 -14.74 -6.01
CA ALA A 118 7.62 -14.22 -7.12
C ALA A 118 8.47 -13.47 -8.16
N VAL A 119 9.50 -12.73 -7.72
CA VAL A 119 10.45 -12.07 -8.62
C VAL A 119 11.32 -13.10 -9.34
N ASP A 120 11.92 -14.04 -8.60
CA ASP A 120 12.80 -15.06 -9.15
C ASP A 120 12.08 -15.94 -10.19
N SER A 121 10.84 -16.34 -9.92
CA SER A 121 10.04 -17.13 -10.87
C SER A 121 9.71 -16.38 -12.16
N ARG A 122 9.40 -15.09 -12.10
CA ARG A 122 9.12 -14.25 -13.28
C ARG A 122 10.38 -13.93 -14.08
N LEU A 123 11.51 -13.73 -13.41
CA LEU A 123 12.80 -13.55 -14.08
C LEU A 123 13.18 -14.83 -14.83
N LEU A 124 13.05 -15.99 -14.20
CA LEU A 124 13.33 -17.27 -14.84
C LEU A 124 12.45 -17.51 -16.07
N SER A 125 11.16 -17.18 -16.01
CA SER A 125 10.25 -17.32 -17.16
C SER A 125 10.58 -16.38 -18.33
N THR A 126 11.27 -15.27 -18.07
CA THR A 126 11.67 -14.30 -19.10
C THR A 126 12.98 -14.71 -19.79
N MET A 127 13.75 -15.61 -19.18
CA MET A 127 15.05 -16.09 -19.69
C MET A 127 14.93 -17.34 -20.58
N GLY A 128 13.73 -17.87 -20.78
CA GLY A 128 13.44 -18.97 -21.71
C GLY A 128 12.82 -18.48 -23.01
#